data_AF-A0A9N9F5B1-F1
#
_entry.id   AF-A0A9N9F5B1-F1
#
_cell.length_a   1.000
_cell.length_b   1.000
_cell.length_c   1.000
_cell.angle_alpha   90.00
_cell.angle_beta   90.00
_cell.angle_gamma   90.00
#
_symmetry.space_group_name_H-M   'P 1'
#
loop_
_entity.id
_entity.type
_entity.pdbx_description
1 polymer ?
#
loop_
_entity_poly.entity_id
_entity_poly.type
_entity_poly.pdbx_seq_one_letter_code
_entity_poly.pdbx_strand_id
1 'polypeptide(L)'
;MAAILSSAIFRRQNSRYISLYNDALISTYSTPLSTYMQTFWRDSQRKAGTLFGLAQILGPILWAVPKKKTSHSKKRMRSANKGLKDKTNIVDCLGCGQKHLVHHLCHNCYKDFKYREKMERDGLSFY
;
A
#
# COMPACT_ATOMS: atom_id res chain seq x y z
N MET A 1 -15.25 -21.03 20.45
CA MET A 1 -15.99 -20.10 21.32
C MET A 1 -15.08 -18.90 21.61
N ALA A 2 -15.62 -17.69 21.41
CA ALA A 2 -15.07 -16.34 21.71
C ALA A 2 -13.72 -15.96 21.04
N ALA A 3 -13.62 -14.98 20.14
CA ALA A 3 -13.83 -13.53 20.29
C ALA A 3 -12.86 -12.95 21.36
N ILE A 4 -12.16 -11.81 21.24
CA ILE A 4 -12.52 -10.49 20.72
C ILE A 4 -11.22 -9.69 20.46
N LEU A 5 -11.32 -8.76 19.51
CA LEU A 5 -10.45 -7.61 19.19
C LEU A 5 -10.04 -6.77 20.42
N SER A 6 -8.82 -6.21 20.44
CA SER A 6 -8.48 -4.92 21.08
C SER A 6 -7.06 -4.54 20.61
N SER A 7 -6.87 -3.58 19.70
CA SER A 7 -6.89 -2.13 19.89
C SER A 7 -5.75 -1.60 20.78
N ALA A 8 -5.29 -0.40 20.45
CA ALA A 8 -4.31 0.45 21.14
C ALA A 8 -2.83 0.30 20.77
N ILE A 9 -2.50 1.01 19.69
CA ILE A 9 -1.30 1.85 19.58
C ILE A 9 -1.10 2.59 20.92
N PHE A 10 0.04 2.41 21.59
CA PHE A 10 0.53 3.38 22.56
C PHE A 10 2.05 3.48 22.54
N ARG A 11 2.52 4.67 22.18
CA ARG A 11 3.90 5.14 22.26
C ARG A 11 4.45 4.95 23.67
N ARG A 12 5.58 4.27 23.76
CA ARG A 12 6.61 4.41 24.80
C ARG A 12 7.92 4.11 24.05
N GLN A 13 8.96 4.93 24.07
CA GLN A 13 9.48 5.69 25.19
C GLN A 13 10.12 7.00 24.72
N ASN A 14 9.66 8.08 25.33
CA ASN A 14 10.41 9.31 25.49
C ASN A 14 11.46 9.04 26.57
N SER A 15 12.75 9.17 26.26
CA SER A 15 13.79 9.19 27.28
C SER A 15 15.02 9.92 26.77
N ARG A 16 15.17 11.14 27.33
CA ARG A 16 16.44 11.81 27.66
C ARG A 16 17.17 12.36 26.43
N TYR A 17 17.73 13.57 26.47
CA TYR A 17 18.48 14.16 27.56
C TYR A 17 18.62 15.67 27.28
N ILE A 18 18.27 16.46 28.30
CA ILE A 18 18.96 17.67 28.78
C ILE A 18 19.82 18.45 27.77
N SER A 19 19.49 19.72 27.57
CA SER A 19 20.51 20.76 27.66
C SER A 19 19.94 21.96 28.38
N LEU A 20 20.32 22.05 29.65
CA LEU A 20 20.37 23.28 30.41
C LEU A 20 21.29 24.24 29.64
N TYR A 21 20.82 25.45 29.37
CA TYR A 21 21.66 26.62 29.55
C TYR A 21 20.77 27.70 30.17
N ASN A 22 21.09 27.96 31.43
CA ASN A 22 20.68 29.12 32.16
C ASN A 22 21.34 30.35 31.53
N ASP A 23 20.60 31.45 31.49
CA ASP A 23 21.06 32.75 31.97
C ASP A 23 19.78 33.52 32.35
N ALA A 24 19.42 33.52 33.62
CA ALA A 24 19.85 34.47 34.64
C ALA A 24 19.16 35.84 34.52
N LEU A 25 18.12 35.96 35.38
CA LEU A 25 17.79 37.08 36.25
C LEU A 25 17.46 38.48 35.67
N ILE A 26 16.17 38.78 35.81
CA ILE A 26 15.56 40.01 36.33
C ILE A 26 15.83 41.31 35.55
N SER A 27 14.78 41.80 34.90
CA SER A 27 14.38 43.20 35.10
C SER A 27 12.86 43.32 35.01
N THR A 28 12.24 43.41 36.18
CA THR A 28 10.84 43.76 36.39
C THR A 28 10.60 45.21 36.00
N TYR A 29 10.04 45.47 34.81
CA TYR A 29 9.31 46.71 34.56
C TYR A 29 8.12 46.44 33.63
N SER A 30 6.92 46.59 34.20
CA SER A 30 5.69 47.10 33.57
C SER A 30 5.37 46.70 32.13
N THR A 31 4.34 45.87 31.93
CA THR A 31 3.08 46.24 31.22
C THR A 31 2.23 44.99 30.91
N PRO A 32 1.06 44.81 31.55
CA PRO A 32 0.20 43.65 31.29
C PRO A 32 -0.62 43.74 29.99
N LEU A 33 -0.64 44.88 29.29
CA LEU A 33 -1.42 45.06 28.05
C LEU A 33 -0.69 44.57 26.78
N SER A 34 0.61 44.29 26.87
CA SER A 34 1.41 43.84 25.73
C SER A 34 1.29 42.34 25.46
N THR A 35 1.02 41.52 26.48
CA THR A 35 0.98 40.06 26.34
C THR A 35 -0.21 39.58 25.52
N TYR A 36 -1.36 40.28 25.58
CA TYR A 36 -2.56 39.94 24.80
C TYR A 36 -2.42 40.31 23.31
N MET A 37 -1.62 41.34 22.99
CA MET A 37 -1.29 41.70 21.61
C MET A 37 -0.27 40.75 20.98
N GLN A 38 0.56 40.07 21.79
CA GLN A 38 1.57 39.11 21.30
C GLN A 38 0.98 37.71 21.04
N THR A 39 -0.04 37.27 21.77
CA THR A 39 -0.71 35.97 21.51
C THR A 39 -1.58 36.00 20.25
N PHE A 40 -2.19 37.14 19.92
CA PHE A 40 -2.97 37.30 18.69
C PHE A 40 -2.10 37.10 17.42
N TRP A 41 -0.89 37.65 17.40
CA TRP A 41 0.06 37.47 16.30
C TRP A 41 0.60 36.04 16.21
N ARG A 42 0.80 35.37 17.34
CA ARG A 42 1.36 34.01 17.40
C ARG A 42 0.35 32.93 16.99
N ASP A 43 -0.93 33.11 17.32
CA ASP A 43 -2.01 32.20 16.87
C ASP A 43 -2.40 32.43 15.41
N SER A 44 -2.27 33.66 14.91
CA SER A 44 -2.37 33.98 13.48
C SER A 44 -1.29 33.29 12.65
N GLN A 45 -0.04 33.27 13.14
CA GLN A 45 1.07 32.58 12.48
C GLN A 45 0.93 31.04 12.43
N ARG A 46 0.22 30.43 13.39
CA ARG A 46 -0.02 28.98 13.41
C ARG A 46 -1.10 28.51 12.43
N LYS A 47 -2.10 29.34 12.12
CA LYS A 47 -3.09 29.06 11.06
C LYS A 47 -2.52 29.27 9.65
N ALA A 48 -1.55 30.17 9.47
CA ALA A 48 -0.90 30.40 8.18
C ALA A 48 0.02 29.24 7.75
N GLY A 49 0.74 28.62 8.70
CA GLY A 49 1.69 27.52 8.41
C GLY A 49 1.03 26.20 7.97
N THR A 50 -0.18 25.89 8.45
CA THR A 50 -0.90 24.67 8.07
C THR A 50 -1.51 24.76 6.66
N LEU A 51 -1.97 25.93 6.22
CA LEU A 51 -2.43 26.15 4.84
C LEU A 51 -1.28 26.05 3.82
N PHE A 52 -0.09 26.52 4.18
CA PHE A 52 1.11 26.42 3.34
C PHE A 52 1.53 24.96 3.13
N GLY A 53 1.47 24.14 4.19
CA GLY A 53 1.79 22.71 4.12
C GLY A 53 0.81 21.89 3.26
N LEU A 54 -0.49 22.17 3.35
CA LEU A 54 -1.49 21.50 2.51
C LEU A 54 -1.37 21.90 1.04
N ALA A 55 -1.12 23.19 0.75
CA ALA A 55 -0.90 23.66 -0.61
C ALA A 55 0.31 22.99 -1.27
N GLN A 56 1.38 22.75 -0.49
CA GLN A 56 2.59 22.09 -0.98
C GLN A 56 2.39 20.58 -1.25
N ILE A 57 1.52 19.91 -0.50
CA ILE A 57 1.18 18.49 -0.70
C ILE A 57 0.13 18.33 -1.83
N LEU A 58 -0.86 19.23 -1.91
CA LEU A 58 -1.97 19.15 -2.86
C LEU A 58 -1.65 19.75 -4.24
N GLY A 59 -0.67 20.65 -4.33
CA GLY A 59 -0.23 21.28 -5.59
C GLY A 59 0.02 20.28 -6.73
N PRO A 60 0.91 19.27 -6.59
CA PRO A 60 1.17 18.30 -7.64
C PRO A 60 -0.04 17.41 -7.96
N ILE A 61 -0.89 17.12 -6.97
CA ILE A 61 -2.11 16.33 -7.17
C ILE A 61 -3.12 17.10 -8.02
N LEU A 62 -3.32 18.40 -7.76
CA LEU A 62 -4.23 19.25 -8.53
C LEU A 62 -3.78 19.43 -9.99
N TRP A 63 -2.48 19.41 -10.27
CA TRP A 63 -1.96 19.50 -11.65
C TRP A 63 -2.03 18.18 -12.42
N ALA A 64 -1.96 17.03 -11.73
CA ALA A 64 -2.01 15.71 -12.36
C ALA A 64 -3.44 15.18 -12.62
N VAL A 65 -4.49 15.96 -12.33
CA VAL A 65 -5.89 15.55 -12.54
C VAL A 65 -6.29 15.68 -14.01
N PRO A 66 -7.01 14.69 -14.58
CA PRO A 66 -7.55 14.81 -15.93
C PRO A 66 -8.51 15.99 -16.03
N LYS A 67 -8.18 16.96 -16.91
CA LYS A 67 -8.98 18.17 -17.10
C LYS A 67 -10.43 17.90 -17.54
N LYS A 68 -10.66 16.80 -18.26
CA LYS A 68 -11.97 16.41 -18.81
C LYS A 68 -12.14 14.88 -18.79
N LYS A 69 -13.39 14.43 -18.63
CA LYS A 69 -13.77 13.01 -18.76
C LYS A 69 -13.52 12.53 -20.19
N THR A 70 -12.97 11.33 -20.33
CA THR A 70 -12.77 10.72 -21.66
C THR A 70 -14.09 10.24 -22.26
N SER A 71 -14.31 10.47 -23.56
CA SER A 71 -15.51 9.99 -24.26
C SER A 71 -15.54 8.46 -24.37
N HIS A 72 -16.74 7.89 -24.55
CA HIS A 72 -16.91 6.44 -24.75
C HIS A 72 -16.08 5.90 -25.93
N SER A 73 -16.03 6.63 -27.05
CA SER A 73 -15.21 6.25 -28.22
C SER A 73 -13.71 6.21 -27.88
N LYS A 74 -13.17 7.26 -27.25
CA LYS A 74 -11.76 7.30 -26.83
C LYS A 74 -11.40 6.23 -25.80
N LYS A 75 -12.35 5.82 -24.94
CA LYS A 75 -12.16 4.68 -24.03
C LYS A 75 -12.12 3.36 -24.81
N ARG A 76 -13.08 3.14 -25.72
CA ARG A 76 -13.20 1.92 -26.53
C ARG A 76 -11.97 1.69 -27.41
N MET A 77 -11.47 2.73 -28.08
CA MET A 77 -10.26 2.63 -28.91
C MET A 77 -9.03 2.22 -28.08
N ARG A 78 -8.86 2.78 -26.88
CA ARG A 78 -7.75 2.42 -25.98
C ARG A 78 -7.85 0.99 -25.44
N SER A 79 -9.06 0.44 -25.27
CA SER A 79 -9.25 -0.94 -24.83
C SER A 79 -9.18 -1.97 -25.95
N ALA A 80 -9.42 -1.57 -27.21
CA ALA A 80 -9.49 -2.48 -28.34
C ALA A 80 -8.21 -3.31 -28.54
N ASN A 81 -7.05 -2.71 -28.31
CA ASN A 81 -5.75 -3.37 -28.52
C ASN A 81 -5.33 -4.29 -27.36
N LYS A 82 -6.18 -4.46 -26.34
CA LYS A 82 -5.86 -5.20 -25.10
C LYS A 82 -6.55 -6.57 -25.04
N GLY A 83 -6.89 -7.15 -26.18
CA GLY A 83 -7.49 -8.49 -26.26
C GLY A 83 -6.56 -9.59 -25.74
N LEU A 84 -7.15 -10.71 -25.28
CA LEU A 84 -6.39 -11.91 -24.95
C LEU A 84 -5.82 -12.48 -26.24
N LYS A 85 -4.51 -12.79 -26.25
CA LYS A 85 -3.88 -13.46 -27.38
C LYS A 85 -4.16 -14.95 -27.31
N ASP A 86 -4.56 -15.52 -28.44
CA ASP A 86 -4.80 -16.96 -28.53
C ASP A 86 -3.49 -17.73 -28.41
N LYS A 87 -3.55 -18.85 -27.67
CA LYS A 87 -2.41 -19.76 -27.52
C LYS A 87 -2.56 -20.91 -28.52
N THR A 88 -1.68 -20.96 -29.50
CA THR A 88 -1.60 -22.03 -30.51
C THR A 88 -0.77 -23.23 -30.05
N ASN A 89 -0.10 -23.12 -28.90
CA ASN A 89 0.89 -24.09 -28.42
C ASN A 89 0.25 -25.16 -27.52
N ILE A 90 -0.93 -25.68 -27.90
CA ILE A 90 -1.65 -26.69 -27.14
C ILE A 90 -1.65 -27.98 -27.97
N VAL A 91 -1.05 -29.04 -27.44
CA VAL A 91 -0.95 -30.35 -28.11
C VAL A 91 -1.54 -31.45 -27.23
N ASP A 92 -1.80 -32.61 -27.83
CA ASP A 92 -2.29 -33.79 -27.11
C ASP A 92 -1.15 -34.55 -26.43
N CYS A 93 -1.36 -34.97 -25.19
CA CYS A 93 -0.43 -35.81 -24.47
C CYS A 93 -0.49 -37.26 -24.97
N LEU A 94 0.67 -37.87 -25.25
CA LEU A 94 0.78 -39.26 -25.72
C LEU A 94 0.33 -40.32 -24.69
N GLY A 95 0.39 -40.01 -23.39
CA GLY A 95 0.02 -40.94 -22.32
C GLY A 95 -1.47 -40.95 -22.01
N CYS A 96 -2.02 -39.77 -21.69
CA CYS A 96 -3.39 -39.64 -21.20
C CYS A 96 -4.37 -39.01 -22.21
N GLY A 97 -3.91 -38.58 -23.39
CA GLY A 97 -4.74 -37.91 -24.40
C GLY A 97 -5.26 -36.52 -24.03
N GLN A 98 -4.87 -35.99 -22.86
CA GLN A 98 -5.30 -34.66 -22.42
C GLN A 98 -4.44 -33.56 -23.07
N LYS A 99 -5.05 -32.39 -23.27
CA LYS A 99 -4.37 -31.22 -23.83
C LYS A 99 -3.35 -30.66 -22.84
N HIS A 100 -2.13 -30.41 -23.31
CA HIS A 100 -1.08 -29.72 -22.54
C HIS A 100 -0.34 -28.70 -23.39
N LEU A 101 0.49 -27.87 -22.76
CA LEU A 101 1.31 -26.88 -23.45
C LEU A 101 2.57 -27.53 -24.05
N VAL A 102 2.97 -27.08 -25.24
CA VAL A 102 4.24 -27.49 -25.86
C VAL A 102 5.41 -27.09 -24.93
N HIS A 103 6.36 -28.01 -24.73
CA HIS A 103 7.49 -27.93 -23.78
C HIS A 103 7.14 -28.06 -22.29
N HIS A 104 5.88 -28.31 -21.93
CA HIS A 104 5.48 -28.56 -20.54
C HIS A 104 5.08 -30.02 -20.34
N LEU A 105 5.39 -30.56 -19.16
CA LEU A 105 4.90 -31.87 -18.75
C LEU A 105 3.37 -31.81 -18.59
N CYS A 106 2.67 -32.88 -18.97
CA CYS A 106 1.23 -32.98 -18.77
C CYS A 106 0.89 -32.97 -17.27
N HIS A 107 0.00 -32.07 -16.88
CA HIS A 107 -0.43 -31.93 -15.48
C HIS A 107 -1.13 -33.19 -14.96
N ASN A 108 -1.90 -33.87 -15.81
CA ASN A 108 -2.62 -35.08 -15.40
C ASN A 108 -1.65 -36.23 -15.13
N CYS A 109 -0.78 -36.53 -16.09
CA CYS A 109 0.24 -37.56 -15.90
C CYS A 109 1.12 -37.27 -14.69
N TYR A 110 1.58 -36.02 -14.53
CA TYR A 110 2.43 -35.64 -13.40
C TYR A 110 1.72 -35.84 -12.05
N LYS A 111 0.43 -35.50 -11.97
CA LYS A 111 -0.38 -35.78 -10.77
C LYS A 111 -0.46 -37.27 -10.48
N ASP A 112 -0.75 -38.08 -11.50
CA ASP A 112 -0.89 -39.54 -11.36
C ASP A 112 0.42 -40.16 -10.86
N PHE A 113 1.56 -39.78 -11.45
CA PHE A 113 2.89 -40.20 -10.98
C PHE A 113 3.13 -39.81 -9.51
N LYS A 114 2.85 -38.56 -9.15
CA LYS A 114 3.04 -38.07 -7.78
C LYS A 114 2.15 -38.80 -6.76
N TYR A 115 0.91 -39.15 -7.14
CA TYR A 115 0.03 -39.93 -6.29
C TYR A 115 0.55 -41.35 -6.09
N ARG A 116 1.04 -41.99 -7.15
CA ARG A 116 1.64 -43.33 -7.07
C ARG A 116 2.87 -43.34 -6.16
N GLU A 117 3.80 -42.39 -6.35
CA GLU A 117 4.97 -42.23 -5.46
C GLU A 117 4.58 -41.95 -4.01
N LYS A 118 3.48 -41.23 -3.78
CA LYS A 118 2.98 -40.99 -2.42
C LYS A 118 2.44 -42.28 -1.80
N MET A 119 1.63 -43.04 -2.54
CA MET A 119 1.09 -44.33 -2.07
C MET A 119 2.21 -45.32 -1.74
N GLU A 120 3.22 -45.40 -2.60
CA GLU A 120 4.42 -46.22 -2.37
C GLU A 120 5.18 -45.80 -1.11
N ARG A 121 5.35 -44.48 -0.87
CA ARG A 121 5.96 -43.97 0.38
C ARG A 121 5.14 -44.24 1.63
N ASP A 122 3.81 -44.16 1.53
CA ASP A 122 2.88 -44.40 2.63
C ASP A 122 2.70 -45.91 2.93
N GLY A 123 3.37 -46.79 2.17
CA GLY A 123 3.30 -48.25 2.34
C GLY A 123 1.97 -48.85 1.89
N LEU A 124 1.18 -48.11 1.13
CA LEU A 124 -0.09 -48.55 0.56
C LEU A 124 0.21 -49.22 -0.80
N SER A 125 0.22 -50.55 -0.80
CA SER A 125 0.33 -51.35 -2.02
C SER A 125 -0.87 -51.12 -2.95
N PHE A 126 -0.64 -51.08 -4.26
CA PHE A 126 -1.67 -50.99 -5.30
C PHE A 126 -2.35 -52.36 -5.60
N TYR A 127 -2.17 -53.35 -4.70
CA TYR A 127 -2.74 -54.70 -4.77
C TYR A 127 -3.61 -55.00 -3.56
#